data_AF-A0A818R2B0-F1
#
_entry.id   AF-A0A818R2B0-F1
#
_cell.length_a   1.000
_cell.length_b   1.000
_cell.length_c   1.000
_cell.angle_alpha   90.00
_cell.angle_beta   90.00
_cell.angle_gamma   90.00
#
_symmetry.space_group_name_H-M   'P 1'
#
loop_
_entity.id
_entity.type
_entity.pdbx_description
1 polymer ?
#
loop_
_entity_poly.entity_id
_entity_poly.type
_entity_poly.pdbx_seq_one_letter_code
_entity_poly.pdbx_strand_id
1 'polypeptide(L)'
;CSLYFNNHLPNAARLAQELRDRGGEERFIFTTHPWILLEFFDNIAQCTNERPNRTTTKLVANAIKQGDITWHAHAFSMFIPMMDKNLFNIS
;
A
#
# COMPACT_ATOMS: atom_id res chain seq x y z
N CYS A 1 3.23 10.79 -2.72
CA CYS A 1 2.01 10.35 -2.01
C CYS A 1 0.83 10.14 -2.95
N SER A 2 0.30 11.19 -3.59
CA SER A 2 -0.87 11.10 -4.51
C SER A 2 -0.79 9.93 -5.51
N LEU A 3 0.37 9.70 -6.14
CA LEU A 3 0.57 8.59 -7.08
C LEU A 3 0.29 7.19 -6.48
N TYR A 4 0.68 6.95 -5.23
CA TYR A 4 0.45 5.67 -4.57
C TYR A 4 -1.03 5.45 -4.25
N PHE A 5 -1.71 6.48 -3.76
CA PHE A 5 -3.10 6.40 -3.31
C PHE A 5 -4.10 6.37 -4.45
N ASN A 6 -3.83 7.16 -5.50
CA ASN A 6 -4.77 7.32 -6.60
C ASN A 6 -4.54 6.28 -7.70
N ASN A 7 -3.30 5.82 -7.87
CA ASN A 7 -2.96 4.93 -8.97
C ASN A 7 -2.48 3.57 -8.46
N HIS A 8 -1.38 3.49 -7.71
CA HIS A 8 -0.76 2.18 -7.44
C HIS A 8 -1.62 1.26 -6.58
N LEU A 9 -2.13 1.72 -5.44
CA LEU A 9 -2.92 0.90 -4.54
C LEU A 9 -4.26 0.46 -5.18
N PRO A 10 -5.04 1.36 -5.84
CA PRO A 10 -6.26 0.95 -6.54
C PRO A 10 -6.00 0.01 -7.72
N ASN A 11 -4.96 0.27 -8.52
CA ASN A 11 -4.64 -0.60 -9.66
C ASN A 11 -4.16 -1.97 -9.22
N ALA A 12 -3.41 -2.07 -8.11
CA ALA A 12 -3.02 -3.34 -7.51
C ALA A 12 -4.25 -4.16 -7.11
N ALA A 13 -5.21 -3.54 -6.42
CA ALA A 13 -6.47 -4.20 -6.03
C ALA A 13 -7.28 -4.65 -7.26
N ARG A 14 -7.36 -3.80 -8.30
CA ARG A 14 -8.05 -4.13 -9.55
C ARG A 14 -7.39 -5.30 -10.27
N LEU A 15 -6.07 -5.26 -10.43
CA LEU A 15 -5.31 -6.32 -11.10
C LEU A 15 -5.48 -7.66 -10.36
N ALA A 16 -5.41 -7.64 -9.02
CA ALA A 16 -5.65 -8.83 -8.23
C ALA A 16 -7.05 -9.40 -8.50
N GLN A 17 -8.10 -8.58 -8.44
CA GLN A 17 -9.47 -8.99 -8.73
C GLN A 17 -9.64 -9.54 -10.16
N GLU A 18 -9.06 -8.87 -11.17
CA GLU A 18 -9.10 -9.32 -12.57
C GLU A 18 -8.48 -10.71 -12.75
N LEU A 19 -7.35 -10.98 -12.07
CA LEU A 19 -6.73 -12.31 -12.09
C LEU A 19 -7.59 -13.37 -11.40
N ARG A 20 -8.29 -13.02 -10.30
CA ARG A 20 -9.25 -13.93 -9.65
C ARG A 20 -10.42 -14.24 -10.57
N ASP A 21 -11.01 -13.22 -11.18
CA ASP A 21 -12.21 -13.33 -12.03
C ASP A 21 -11.91 -14.10 -13.33
N ARG A 22 -10.68 -14.03 -13.83
CA ARG A 22 -10.21 -14.84 -14.96
C ARG A 22 -10.19 -16.35 -14.65
N GLY A 23 -10.17 -16.74 -13.39
CA GLY A 23 -10.21 -18.15 -12.96
C GLY A 23 -8.90 -18.92 -13.13
N GLY A 24 -7.77 -18.23 -13.30
CA GLY A 24 -6.44 -18.84 -13.30
C GLY A 24 -5.92 -19.13 -11.89
N GLU A 25 -4.83 -19.90 -11.79
CA GLU A 25 -4.18 -20.20 -10.49
C GLU A 25 -3.35 -19.04 -9.95
N GLU A 26 -2.91 -18.15 -10.84
CA GLU A 26 -2.08 -16.98 -10.52
C GLU A 26 -2.75 -16.03 -9.52
N ARG A 27 -1.96 -15.53 -8.56
CA ARG A 27 -2.39 -14.51 -7.60
C ARG A 27 -1.41 -13.34 -7.64
N PHE A 28 -1.95 -12.13 -7.68
CA PHE A 28 -1.15 -10.92 -7.55
C PHE A 28 -1.20 -10.42 -6.11
N ILE A 29 -0.05 -10.49 -5.43
CA ILE A 29 0.11 -9.97 -4.08
C ILE A 29 0.92 -8.68 -4.15
N PHE A 30 0.34 -7.60 -3.67
CA PHE A 30 0.96 -6.29 -3.59
C PHE A 30 1.30 -5.96 -2.14
N THR A 31 2.60 -6.04 -1.80
CA THR A 31 3.09 -5.64 -0.47
C THR A 31 3.42 -4.14 -0.47
N THR A 32 2.88 -3.41 0.50
CA THR A 32 3.08 -1.96 0.67
C THR A 32 3.55 -1.59 2.08
N HIS A 33 3.83 -0.30 2.31
CA HIS A 33 4.13 0.21 3.64
C HIS A 33 2.84 0.44 4.44
N PRO A 34 2.84 0.17 5.77
CA PRO A 34 1.64 0.34 6.59
C PRO A 34 1.13 1.79 6.62
N TRP A 35 2.02 2.78 6.52
CA TRP A 35 1.63 4.19 6.50
C TRP A 35 0.83 4.58 5.25
N ILE A 36 0.98 3.85 4.13
CA ILE A 36 0.13 4.04 2.94
C ILE A 36 -1.31 3.64 3.29
N LEU A 37 -1.52 2.55 4.02
CA LEU A 37 -2.87 2.15 4.39
C LEU A 37 -3.50 3.16 5.37
N LEU A 38 -2.72 3.64 6.36
CA LEU A 38 -3.16 4.68 7.30
C LEU A 38 -3.53 5.98 6.59
N GLU A 39 -2.76 6.40 5.60
CA GLU A 39 -3.09 7.60 4.83
C GLU A 39 -4.32 7.39 3.93
N PHE A 40 -4.41 6.24 3.27
CA PHE A 40 -5.50 5.90 2.35
C PHE A 40 -6.86 5.81 3.04
N PHE A 41 -6.91 5.21 4.24
CA PHE A 41 -8.15 5.02 5.00
C PHE A 41 -8.43 6.15 5.99
N ASP A 42 -7.40 6.66 6.67
CA ASP A 42 -7.58 7.50 7.86
C ASP A 42 -6.97 8.91 7.72
N ASN A 43 -6.22 9.19 6.65
CA ASN A 43 -5.51 10.46 6.44
C ASN A 43 -4.56 10.87 7.58
N ILE A 44 -3.88 9.90 8.19
CA ILE A 44 -3.02 10.17 9.34
C ILE A 44 -1.66 10.75 8.93
N ALA A 45 -1.12 10.38 7.77
CA ALA A 45 0.20 10.83 7.33
C ALA A 45 0.17 12.24 6.73
N GLN A 46 -1.00 12.74 6.35
CA GLN A 46 -1.25 14.10 5.83
C GLN A 46 -0.32 14.49 4.68
N CYS A 47 0.02 13.53 3.83
CA CYS A 47 0.94 13.76 2.71
C CYS A 47 0.21 14.00 1.38
N THR A 48 -1.12 13.96 1.38
CA THR A 48 -1.98 14.49 0.32
C THR A 48 -3.35 14.94 0.87
N ASN A 49 -4.00 15.89 0.19
CA ASN A 49 -5.39 16.28 0.46
C ASN A 49 -6.41 15.49 -0.37
N GLU A 50 -5.93 14.67 -1.32
CA GLU A 50 -6.78 13.88 -2.21
C GLU A 50 -7.41 12.69 -1.47
N ARG A 51 -8.67 12.38 -1.80
CA ARG A 51 -9.43 11.31 -1.16
C ARG A 51 -9.91 10.27 -2.16
N PRO A 52 -9.68 8.97 -1.90
CA PRO A 52 -10.31 7.93 -2.71
C PRO A 52 -11.83 7.99 -2.55
N ASN A 53 -12.55 7.74 -3.63
CA ASN A 53 -13.99 7.60 -3.55
C ASN A 53 -14.38 6.29 -2.84
N ARG A 54 -15.63 6.19 -2.39
CA ARG A 54 -16.15 5.04 -1.63
C ARG A 54 -15.99 3.69 -2.36
N THR A 55 -16.09 3.68 -3.69
CA THR A 55 -15.95 2.47 -4.50
C THR A 55 -14.50 1.99 -4.46
N THR A 56 -13.54 2.89 -4.65
CA THR A 56 -12.10 2.62 -4.56
C THR A 56 -11.72 2.14 -3.16
N THR A 57 -12.24 2.79 -2.10
CA THR A 57 -12.00 2.38 -0.72
C THR A 57 -12.48 0.95 -0.46
N LYS A 58 -13.67 0.59 -0.96
CA LYS A 58 -14.22 -0.77 -0.83
C LYS A 58 -13.40 -1.80 -1.61
N LEU A 59 -12.96 -1.47 -2.82
CA LEU A 59 -12.13 -2.35 -3.65
C LEU A 59 -10.83 -2.71 -2.91
N VAL A 60 -10.11 -1.72 -2.40
CA VAL A 60 -8.87 -1.91 -1.65
C VAL A 60 -9.12 -2.69 -0.35
N ALA A 61 -10.19 -2.38 0.40
CA ALA A 61 -10.53 -3.11 1.61
C ALA A 61 -10.85 -4.60 1.34
N ASN A 62 -11.50 -4.92 0.23
CA ASN A 62 -11.75 -6.30 -0.17
C ASN A 62 -10.46 -7.02 -0.58
N ALA A 63 -9.57 -6.36 -1.32
CA ALA A 63 -8.26 -6.92 -1.67
C ALA A 63 -7.42 -7.24 -0.42
N ILE A 64 -7.45 -6.37 0.60
CA ILE A 64 -6.82 -6.65 1.91
C ILE A 64 -7.41 -7.91 2.56
N LYS A 65 -8.74 -8.02 2.64
CA LYS A 65 -9.41 -9.20 3.23
C LYS A 65 -9.11 -10.50 2.49
N GLN A 66 -8.85 -10.42 1.19
CA GLN A 66 -8.50 -11.56 0.33
C GLN A 66 -7.01 -11.90 0.37
N GLY A 67 -6.18 -11.11 1.05
CA GLY A 67 -4.73 -11.29 1.12
C GLY A 67 -3.97 -10.78 -0.11
N ASP A 68 -4.63 -10.05 -1.01
CA ASP A 68 -4.02 -9.52 -2.24
C ASP A 68 -3.24 -8.23 -1.99
N ILE A 69 -3.63 -7.46 -0.98
CA ILE A 69 -2.85 -6.33 -0.48
C ILE A 69 -2.32 -6.71 0.88
N THR A 70 -1.00 -6.76 0.99
CA THR A 70 -0.28 -7.06 2.23
C THR A 70 0.60 -5.88 2.61
N TRP A 71 1.09 -5.86 3.85
CA TRP A 71 2.04 -4.86 4.31
C TRP A 71 3.07 -5.52 5.21
N HIS A 72 4.27 -4.95 5.22
CA HIS A 72 5.30 -5.41 6.14
C HIS A 72 5.05 -4.82 7.54
N ALA A 73 5.41 -5.58 8.59
CA ALA A 73 5.23 -5.16 9.98
C ALA A 73 6.11 -3.96 10.37
N HIS A 74 7.21 -3.73 9.65
CA HIS A 74 8.12 -2.64 9.95
C HIS A 74 7.61 -1.31 9.39
N ALA A 75 7.90 -0.16 10.02
CA ALA A 75 7.45 1.12 9.48
C ALA A 75 8.24 1.58 8.23
N PHE A 76 9.39 0.97 7.96
CA PHE A 76 10.34 1.45 6.97
C PHE A 76 11.05 0.30 6.25
N SER A 77 11.12 0.37 4.91
CA SER A 77 12.06 -0.45 4.15
C SER A 77 13.43 0.21 4.29
N MET A 78 14.26 -0.30 5.21
CA MET A 78 15.59 0.25 5.38
C MET A 78 16.40 0.05 4.09
N PHE A 79 16.80 1.16 3.45
CA PHE A 79 17.79 1.11 2.40
C PHE A 79 19.17 0.98 3.05
N ILE A 80 19.53 -0.26 3.40
CA ILE A 80 20.77 -0.59 4.13
C ILE A 80 22.01 0.14 3.57
N PRO A 81 22.20 0.31 2.23
CA PRO A 81 23.36 1.03 1.70
C PRO A 81 23.39 2.55 1.99
N MET A 82 22.24 3.18 2.29
CA MET A 82 22.20 4.58 2.76
C MET A 82 22.35 4.69 4.28
N MET A 83 22.39 3.58 5.01
CA MET A 83 22.61 3.62 6.44
C MET A 83 24.06 3.95 6.73
N ASP A 84 24.30 5.19 7.13
CA ASP A 84 25.61 5.66 7.58
C ASP A 84 25.70 5.63 9.11
N LYS A 85 26.92 5.46 9.64
CA LYS A 85 27.18 5.45 11.08
C LYS A 85 26.66 6.71 11.80
N ASN A 86 26.54 7.84 11.11
CA ASN A 86 26.01 9.08 11.67
C ASN A 86 24.52 8.99 12.05
N LEU A 87 23.77 8.00 11.54
CA LEU A 87 22.39 7.74 12.00
C LEU A 87 22.32 7.32 13.47
N PHE A 88 23.41 6.81 14.04
CA PHE A 88 23.49 6.47 15.47
C PHE A 88 23.94 7.64 16.35
N ASN A 89 24.34 8.76 15.74
CA ASN A 89 24.81 9.98 16.44
C ASN A 89 23.71 11.05 16.54
N ILE A 90 22.44 10.66 16.53
CA ILE A 90 21.33 11.58 16.81
C ILE A 90 21.28 11.78 18.32
N SER A 91 22.15 12.67 18.82
CA SER A 91 22.17 13.21 20.17
C SER A 91 21.70 14.66 20.17
#